data_AF-A0A3C0WT91-F1
#
_entry.id   AF-A0A3C0WT91-F1
#
_cell.length_a   1.000
_cell.length_b   1.000
_cell.length_c   1.000
_cell.angle_alpha   90.00
_cell.angle_beta   90.00
_cell.angle_gamma   90.00
#
_symmetry.space_group_name_H-M   'P 1'
#
loop_
_entity.id
_entity.type
_entity.pdbx_description
1 polymer ?
#
loop_
_entity_poly.entity_id
_entity_poly.type
_entity_poly.pdbx_seq_one_letter_code
_entity_poly.pdbx_strand_id
1 'polypeptide(L)'
;MLIKNPPLNAGLILALLVAAGVYLYTTRTTGGYELVATGANPRAAAVFGINVKRMFVFSIVLAGAIAGLSGVIEVAGVQHRLIVGLQHNFLVLGVIIALISRGNNLAVPFVAFFIAILEIGASAMQRTMNVPIEMVFIVEALVLLFVLLSDVFRRR
;
A
#
# COMPACT_ATOMS: atom_id res chain seq x y z
N MET A 1 30.74 -7.80 14.33
CA MET A 1 31.48 -6.64 13.76
C MET A 1 31.58 -6.89 12.26
N LEU A 2 30.98 -6.18 11.32
CA LEU A 2 30.14 -4.98 11.28
C LEU A 2 28.98 -5.27 10.30
N ILE A 3 27.78 -4.79 10.63
CA ILE A 3 26.71 -4.56 9.65
C ILE A 3 27.25 -3.49 8.69
N LYS A 4 27.96 -3.91 7.64
CA LYS A 4 28.68 -2.98 6.74
C LYS A 4 27.84 -2.55 5.54
N ASN A 5 26.69 -3.18 5.32
CA ASN A 5 25.66 -2.67 4.43
C ASN A 5 24.31 -3.11 5.01
N PRO A 6 23.54 -2.25 5.69
CA PRO A 6 22.10 -2.49 5.70
C PRO A 6 21.68 -2.56 4.21
N PRO A 7 20.79 -3.47 3.80
CA PRO A 7 20.12 -3.39 2.50
C PRO A 7 19.16 -2.19 2.50
N LEU A 8 19.67 -1.02 2.89
CA LEU A 8 18.98 0.25 2.90
C LEU A 8 19.06 0.76 1.47
N ASN A 9 18.15 0.24 0.66
CA ASN A 9 18.03 0.66 -0.72
C ASN A 9 17.53 2.11 -0.74
N ALA A 10 18.00 2.90 -1.71
CA ALA A 10 17.47 4.24 -1.98
C ALA A 10 15.93 4.24 -2.17
N GLY A 11 15.34 3.07 -2.40
CA GLY A 11 13.92 2.79 -2.37
C GLY A 11 13.18 3.24 -1.11
N LEU A 12 13.78 3.15 0.09
CA LEU A 12 13.11 3.61 1.32
C LEU A 12 12.91 5.13 1.32
N ILE A 13 13.94 5.87 0.89
CA ILE A 13 13.89 7.33 0.77
C ILE A 13 12.85 7.71 -0.29
N LEU A 14 12.87 7.03 -1.44
CA LEU A 14 11.94 7.29 -2.53
C LEU A 14 10.49 6.95 -2.14
N ALA A 15 10.25 5.85 -1.42
CA ALA A 15 8.93 5.49 -0.90
C ALA A 15 8.40 6.56 0.06
N LEU A 16 9.26 7.10 0.94
CA LEU A 16 8.87 8.14 1.91
C LEU A 16 8.57 9.48 1.20
N LEU A 17 9.35 9.83 0.18
CA LEU A 17 9.08 10.99 -0.68
C LEU A 17 7.77 10.83 -1.46
N VAL A 18 7.49 9.65 -2.01
CA VAL A 18 6.23 9.38 -2.73
C VAL A 18 5.05 9.44 -1.76
N ALA A 19 5.16 8.84 -0.57
CA ALA A 19 4.12 8.92 0.45
C ALA A 19 3.83 10.36 0.89
N ALA A 20 4.88 11.17 1.12
CA ALA A 20 4.74 12.59 1.41
C ALA A 20 4.12 13.36 0.23
N GLY A 21 4.52 13.04 -1.01
CA GLY A 21 3.97 13.63 -2.23
C GLY A 21 2.48 13.34 -2.39
N VAL A 22 2.05 12.10 -2.17
CA VAL A 22 0.62 11.70 -2.20
C VAL A 22 -0.15 12.40 -1.09
N TYR A 23 0.40 12.48 0.12
CA TYR A 23 -0.24 13.19 1.23
C TYR A 23 -0.43 14.68 0.91
N LEU A 24 0.61 15.36 0.43
CA LEU A 24 0.54 16.77 0.03
C LEU A 24 -0.40 16.98 -1.15
N TYR A 25 -0.38 16.10 -2.15
CA TYR A 25 -1.29 16.17 -3.27
C TYR A 25 -2.75 16.11 -2.80
N THR A 26 -3.09 15.11 -1.97
CA THR A 26 -4.45 14.94 -1.45
C THR A 26 -4.89 16.07 -0.53
N THR A 27 -3.99 16.64 0.29
CA THR A 27 -4.37 17.65 1.30
C THR A 27 -4.26 19.10 0.86
N ARG A 28 -3.38 19.42 -0.11
CA ARG A 28 -3.05 20.80 -0.49
C ARG A 28 -3.46 21.18 -1.91
N THR A 29 -3.90 20.23 -2.75
CA THR A 29 -4.24 20.53 -4.15
C THR A 29 -5.74 20.36 -4.43
N THR A 30 -6.24 21.15 -5.38
CA THR A 30 -7.64 21.06 -5.86
C THR A 30 -7.93 19.71 -6.52
N GLY A 31 -6.99 19.17 -7.30
CA GLY A 31 -7.10 17.83 -7.86
C GLY A 31 -7.18 16.75 -6.79
N GLY A 32 -6.39 16.85 -5.71
CA GLY A 32 -6.51 15.94 -4.56
C GLY A 32 -7.89 15.98 -3.91
N TYR A 33 -8.45 17.18 -3.74
CA TYR A 33 -9.81 17.36 -3.22
C TYR A 33 -10.88 16.74 -4.13
N GLU A 34 -10.80 17.00 -5.44
CA GLU A 34 -11.72 16.40 -6.43
C GLU A 34 -11.64 14.86 -6.41
N LEU A 35 -10.46 14.29 -6.16
CA LEU A 35 -10.24 12.84 -6.11
C LEU A 35 -10.94 12.22 -4.89
N VAL A 36 -10.79 12.86 -3.72
CA VAL A 36 -11.45 12.41 -2.49
C VAL A 36 -12.96 12.61 -2.57
N ALA A 37 -13.41 13.76 -3.10
CA ALA A 37 -14.83 14.06 -3.25
C ALA A 37 -15.54 13.08 -4.20
N THR A 38 -14.91 12.75 -5.35
CA THR A 38 -15.45 11.77 -6.30
C THR A 38 -15.46 10.34 -5.74
N GLY A 39 -14.46 9.99 -4.91
CA GLY A 39 -14.42 8.71 -4.20
C GLY A 39 -15.49 8.58 -3.11
N ALA A 40 -15.83 9.67 -2.42
CA ALA A 40 -16.86 9.67 -1.38
C ALA A 40 -18.28 9.59 -1.97
N ASN A 41 -18.60 10.41 -2.98
CA ASN A 41 -19.87 10.33 -3.69
C ASN A 41 -19.76 10.87 -5.13
N PRO A 42 -19.71 10.00 -6.14
CA PRO A 42 -19.55 10.43 -7.53
C PRO A 42 -20.76 11.20 -8.06
N ARG A 43 -21.98 10.93 -7.56
CA ARG A 43 -23.20 11.63 -7.98
C ARG A 43 -23.20 13.05 -7.46
N ALA A 44 -22.82 13.24 -6.19
CA ALA A 44 -22.70 14.58 -5.60
C ALA A 44 -21.59 15.39 -6.30
N ALA A 45 -20.42 14.78 -6.52
CA ALA A 45 -19.30 15.43 -7.19
C ALA A 45 -19.66 15.92 -8.61
N ALA A 46 -20.44 15.14 -9.37
CA ALA A 46 -20.90 15.54 -10.70
C ALA A 46 -21.83 16.77 -10.66
N VAL A 47 -22.67 16.90 -9.63
CA VAL A 47 -23.56 18.07 -9.44
C VAL A 47 -22.76 19.34 -9.15
N PHE A 48 -21.62 19.21 -8.46
CA PHE A 48 -20.68 20.31 -8.20
C PHE A 48 -19.76 20.64 -9.40
N GLY A 49 -20.00 20.05 -10.57
CA GLY A 49 -19.24 20.33 -11.80
C GLY A 49 -17.93 19.57 -11.94
N ILE A 50 -17.64 18.61 -11.05
CA ILE A 50 -16.43 17.78 -11.15
C ILE A 50 -16.63 16.73 -12.25
N ASN A 51 -15.68 16.64 -13.17
CA ASN A 51 -15.72 15.64 -14.23
C ASN A 51 -15.28 14.26 -13.69
N VAL A 52 -16.24 13.49 -13.19
CA VAL A 52 -16.03 12.16 -12.58
C VAL A 52 -15.27 11.21 -13.53
N LYS A 53 -15.56 11.23 -14.84
CA LYS A 53 -14.88 10.36 -15.81
C LYS A 53 -13.40 10.68 -15.92
N ARG A 54 -13.05 11.97 -16.00
CA ARG A 54 -11.65 12.41 -16.02
C ARG A 54 -10.95 12.02 -14.72
N MET A 55 -11.62 12.18 -13.58
CA MET A 55 -11.04 11.85 -12.28
C MET A 55 -10.80 10.36 -12.08
N PHE A 56 -11.69 9.52 -12.62
CA PHE A 56 -11.53 8.07 -12.61
C PHE A 56 -10.33 7.61 -13.45
N VAL A 57 -10.16 8.16 -14.66
CA VAL A 57 -8.97 7.85 -15.48
C VAL A 57 -7.70 8.35 -14.79
N PHE A 58 -7.74 9.55 -14.23
CA PHE A 58 -6.60 10.13 -13.52
C PHE A 58 -6.20 9.29 -12.30
N SER A 59 -7.15 8.79 -11.52
CA SER A 59 -6.86 7.95 -10.35
C SER A 59 -6.20 6.62 -10.73
N ILE A 60 -6.66 5.98 -11.82
CA ILE A 60 -6.05 4.74 -12.33
C ILE A 60 -4.62 4.98 -12.80
N VAL A 61 -4.39 6.06 -13.56
CA VAL A 61 -3.05 6.40 -14.05
C VAL A 61 -2.11 6.72 -12.89
N LEU A 62 -2.58 7.48 -11.89
CA LEU A 62 -1.79 7.80 -10.70
C LEU A 62 -1.44 6.54 -9.89
N ALA A 63 -2.43 5.67 -9.64
CA ALA A 63 -2.21 4.43 -8.92
C ALA A 63 -1.26 3.49 -9.67
N GLY A 64 -1.42 3.37 -10.99
CA GLY A 64 -0.54 2.58 -11.86
C GLY A 64 0.89 3.11 -11.88
N ALA A 65 1.08 4.43 -11.92
CA ALA A 65 2.41 5.05 -11.85
C ALA A 65 3.12 4.77 -10.51
N ILE A 66 2.39 4.86 -9.38
CA ILE A 66 2.93 4.56 -8.05
C ILE A 66 3.26 3.07 -7.91
N ALA A 67 2.35 2.19 -8.37
CA ALA A 67 2.58 0.74 -8.35
C ALA A 67 3.77 0.34 -9.23
N GLY A 68 3.90 0.95 -10.42
CA GLY A 68 5.05 0.75 -11.31
C GLY A 68 6.37 1.20 -10.68
N LEU A 69 6.38 2.38 -10.03
CA LEU A 69 7.54 2.85 -9.27
C LEU A 69 7.95 1.87 -8.17
N SER A 70 6.99 1.34 -7.42
CA SER A 70 7.25 0.33 -6.39
C SER A 70 7.93 -0.92 -6.98
N GLY A 71 7.43 -1.44 -8.10
CA GLY A 71 8.02 -2.60 -8.76
C GLY A 71 9.44 -2.34 -9.27
N VAL A 72 9.71 -1.15 -9.82
CA VAL A 72 11.06 -0.76 -10.27
C VAL A 72 12.02 -0.71 -9.09
N ILE A 73 11.60 -0.14 -7.95
CA ILE A 73 12.41 -0.06 -6.74
C ILE A 73 12.81 -1.46 -6.24
N GLU A 74 11.88 -2.40 -6.24
CA GLU A 74 12.11 -3.76 -5.77
C GLU A 74 13.08 -4.53 -6.69
N VAL A 75 12.83 -4.50 -8.00
CA VAL A 75 13.66 -5.21 -8.99
C VAL A 75 15.06 -4.60 -9.09
N ALA A 76 15.16 -3.27 -9.18
CA ALA A 76 16.44 -2.58 -9.32
C ALA A 76 17.24 -2.57 -8.01
N GLY A 77 16.57 -2.53 -6.85
CA GLY A 77 17.22 -2.41 -5.55
C GLY A 77 17.60 -3.73 -4.88
N VAL A 78 16.75 -4.74 -4.93
CA VAL A 78 16.95 -5.99 -4.16
C VAL A 78 17.38 -7.15 -5.04
N GLN A 79 16.64 -7.38 -6.13
CA GLN A 79 16.73 -8.65 -6.85
C GLN A 79 17.75 -8.60 -7.99
N HIS A 80 18.01 -7.40 -8.55
CA HIS A 80 18.88 -7.12 -9.71
C HIS A 80 18.61 -8.00 -10.96
N ARG A 81 17.56 -8.81 -10.94
CA ARG A 81 17.10 -9.73 -11.97
C ARG A 81 15.58 -9.85 -11.86
N LEU A 82 14.91 -10.00 -13.00
CA LEU A 82 13.49 -10.28 -13.04
C LEU A 82 13.26 -11.73 -12.62
N ILE A 83 12.68 -11.93 -11.43
CA ILE A 83 12.30 -13.26 -10.94
C ILE A 83 10.83 -13.50 -11.24
N VAL A 84 10.52 -14.66 -11.81
CA VAL A 84 9.15 -15.12 -12.04
C VAL A 84 8.49 -15.37 -10.68
N GLY A 85 7.41 -14.65 -10.37
CA GLY A 85 6.66 -14.80 -9.12
C GLY A 85 6.77 -13.65 -8.11
N LEU A 86 7.44 -12.55 -8.45
CA LEU A 86 7.57 -11.35 -7.59
C LEU A 86 6.25 -10.82 -7.00
N GLN A 87 5.12 -11.01 -7.68
CA GLN A 87 3.87 -10.35 -7.35
C GLN A 87 2.97 -11.10 -6.36
N HIS A 88 3.34 -12.29 -5.87
CA HIS A 88 2.32 -13.20 -5.33
C HIS A 88 1.58 -12.65 -4.09
N ASN A 89 2.17 -11.76 -3.28
CA ASN A 89 1.51 -11.23 -2.07
C ASN A 89 1.25 -9.71 -2.02
N PHE A 90 1.88 -8.89 -2.87
CA PHE A 90 1.80 -7.43 -2.74
C PHE A 90 0.38 -6.86 -2.83
N LEU A 91 -0.49 -7.47 -3.64
CA LEU A 91 -1.88 -7.03 -3.79
C LEU A 91 -2.68 -7.25 -2.50
N VAL A 92 -2.54 -8.41 -1.87
CA VAL A 92 -3.25 -8.75 -0.62
C VAL A 92 -2.80 -7.81 0.51
N LEU A 93 -1.48 -7.61 0.65
CA LEU A 93 -0.91 -6.66 1.60
C LEU A 93 -1.43 -5.23 1.35
N GLY A 94 -1.49 -4.81 0.09
CA GLY A 94 -2.01 -3.49 -0.29
C GLY A 94 -3.48 -3.28 0.13
N VAL A 95 -4.33 -4.29 -0.06
CA VAL A 95 -5.74 -4.25 0.37
C VAL A 95 -5.85 -4.17 1.89
N ILE A 96 -5.05 -4.96 2.63
CA ILE A 96 -5.03 -4.93 4.10
C ILE A 96 -4.63 -3.54 4.60
N ILE A 97 -3.55 -2.97 4.06
CA ILE A 97 -3.06 -1.64 4.45
C ILE A 97 -4.10 -0.55 4.15
N ALA A 98 -4.75 -0.61 2.99
CA ALA A 98 -5.78 0.35 2.60
C ALA A 98 -6.99 0.30 3.55
N LEU A 99 -7.44 -0.90 3.93
CA LEU A 99 -8.57 -1.09 4.84
C LEU A 99 -8.27 -0.63 6.26
N ILE A 100 -7.08 -0.94 6.78
CA ILE A 100 -6.66 -0.48 8.12
C ILE A 100 -6.53 1.04 8.15
N SER A 101 -6.05 1.64 7.06
CA SER A 101 -5.81 3.09 6.99
C SER A 101 -7.09 3.92 6.85
N ARG A 102 -8.21 3.31 6.41
CA ARG A 102 -9.57 3.92 6.38
C ARG A 102 -9.64 5.28 5.67
N GLY A 103 -8.85 5.45 4.61
CA GLY A 103 -8.75 6.71 3.86
C GLY A 103 -7.89 7.79 4.53
N ASN A 104 -7.28 7.53 5.70
CA ASN A 104 -6.28 8.41 6.27
C ASN A 104 -4.91 8.14 5.63
N ASN A 105 -4.52 8.98 4.67
CA ASN A 105 -3.24 8.87 3.97
C ASN A 105 -2.02 8.94 4.90
N LEU A 106 -2.16 9.57 6.07
CA LEU A 106 -1.07 9.66 7.05
C LEU A 106 -0.86 8.34 7.82
N ALA A 107 -1.89 7.50 7.92
CA ALA A 107 -1.80 6.19 8.57
C ALA A 107 -1.13 5.14 7.67
N VAL A 108 -1.18 5.30 6.34
CA VAL A 108 -0.68 4.33 5.37
C VAL A 108 0.78 3.93 5.60
N PRO A 109 1.76 4.85 5.75
CA PRO A 109 3.16 4.47 5.93
C PRO A 109 3.39 3.74 7.27
N PHE A 110 2.64 4.12 8.30
CA PHE A 110 2.73 3.50 9.61
C PHE A 110 2.22 2.05 9.57
N VAL A 111 1.04 1.83 8.99
CA VAL A 111 0.48 0.48 8.84
C VAL A 111 1.36 -0.39 7.94
N ALA A 112 1.84 0.16 6.82
CA ALA A 112 2.73 -0.54 5.90
C ALA A 112 4.02 -1.00 6.59
N PHE A 113 4.57 -0.20 7.51
CA PHE A 113 5.75 -0.56 8.29
C PHE A 113 5.52 -1.78 9.20
N PHE A 114 4.40 -1.85 9.92
CA PHE A 114 4.07 -3.02 10.75
C PHE A 114 3.82 -4.28 9.92
N ILE A 115 3.12 -4.14 8.79
CA ILE A 115 2.89 -5.25 7.85
C ILE A 115 4.22 -5.74 7.26
N ALA A 116 5.15 -4.84 6.92
CA ALA A 116 6.48 -5.21 6.46
C ALA A 116 7.30 -5.94 7.54
N ILE A 117 7.21 -5.53 8.82
CA ILE A 117 7.84 -6.26 9.92
C ILE A 117 7.30 -7.69 10.01
N LEU A 118 5.98 -7.85 9.90
CA LEU A 118 5.32 -9.16 9.94
C LEU A 118 5.80 -10.04 8.77
N GLU A 119 5.87 -9.49 7.57
CA GLU A 119 6.27 -10.22 6.36
C GLU A 119 7.76 -10.60 6.36
N ILE A 120 8.64 -9.72 6.83
CA ILE A 120 10.08 -10.01 7.00
C ILE A 120 10.28 -11.06 8.11
N GLY A 121 9.56 -10.94 9.22
CA GLY A 121 9.61 -11.91 10.32
C GLY A 121 9.13 -13.30 9.90
N ALA A 122 8.01 -13.34 9.17
CA ALA A 122 7.48 -14.55 8.56
C ALA A 122 8.49 -15.18 7.58
N SER A 123 9.10 -14.39 6.71
CA SER A 123 10.12 -14.84 5.76
C SER A 123 11.40 -15.34 6.46
N ALA A 124 11.75 -14.81 7.63
CA ALA A 124 12.83 -15.35 8.45
C ALA A 124 12.47 -16.72 9.04
N MET A 125 11.25 -16.87 9.57
CA MET A 125 10.76 -18.15 10.11
C MET A 125 10.66 -19.24 9.04
N GLN A 126 10.23 -18.91 7.82
CA GLN A 126 10.21 -19.85 6.70
C GLN A 126 11.61 -20.41 6.41
N ARG A 127 12.63 -19.54 6.42
CA ARG A 127 14.02 -19.94 6.12
C ARG A 127 14.69 -20.73 7.24
N THR A 128 14.39 -20.44 8.50
CA THR A 128 15.06 -21.07 9.65
C THR A 128 14.33 -22.31 10.16
N MET A 129 12.99 -22.30 10.14
CA MET A 129 12.16 -23.35 10.75
C MET A 129 11.37 -24.16 9.72
N ASN A 130 11.61 -23.97 8.42
CA ASN A 130 10.95 -24.68 7.32
C ASN A 130 9.41 -24.60 7.39
N VAL A 131 8.90 -23.50 7.96
CA VAL A 131 7.46 -23.25 8.11
C VAL A 131 6.85 -23.00 6.73
N PRO A 132 5.71 -23.63 6.39
CA PRO A 132 5.03 -23.40 5.12
C PRO A 132 4.53 -21.94 4.99
N ILE A 133 4.59 -21.37 3.78
CA ILE A 133 4.18 -19.98 3.49
C ILE A 133 2.68 -19.76 3.72
N GLU A 134 1.90 -20.83 3.65
CA GLU A 134 0.47 -20.88 3.92
C GLU A 134 0.11 -20.35 5.31
N MET A 135 1.00 -20.55 6.31
CA MET A 135 0.80 -20.00 7.66
C MET A 135 0.75 -18.47 7.66
N VAL A 136 1.54 -17.83 6.81
CA VAL A 136 1.60 -16.36 6.71
C VAL A 136 0.31 -15.84 6.11
N PHE A 137 -0.17 -16.47 5.04
CA PHE A 137 -1.44 -16.12 4.40
C PHE A 137 -2.62 -16.27 5.37
N ILE A 138 -2.62 -17.28 6.22
CA ILE A 138 -3.66 -17.45 7.25
C ILE A 138 -3.64 -16.26 8.23
N VAL A 139 -2.46 -15.86 8.70
CA VAL A 139 -2.34 -14.71 9.62
C VAL A 139 -2.79 -13.41 8.96
N GLU A 140 -2.37 -13.15 7.72
CA GLU A 140 -2.78 -11.96 6.95
C GLU A 140 -4.29 -11.93 6.70
N ALA A 141 -4.88 -13.09 6.37
CA ALA A 141 -6.33 -13.23 6.20
C ALA A 141 -7.08 -13.01 7.52
N LEU A 142 -6.54 -13.46 8.66
CA LEU A 142 -7.10 -13.17 9.98
C LEU A 142 -7.03 -11.68 10.31
N VAL A 143 -5.92 -11.00 10.01
CA VAL A 143 -5.80 -9.54 10.17
C VAL A 143 -6.87 -8.83 9.34
N LEU A 144 -7.01 -9.20 8.07
CA LEU A 144 -8.05 -8.68 7.19
C LEU A 144 -9.45 -8.89 7.78
N LEU A 145 -9.74 -10.11 8.25
CA LEU A 145 -11.02 -10.48 8.84
C LEU A 145 -11.33 -9.66 10.09
N PHE A 146 -10.37 -9.50 11.01
CA PHE A 146 -10.56 -8.69 12.22
C PHE A 146 -10.80 -7.21 11.91
N VAL A 147 -10.10 -6.67 10.91
CA VAL A 147 -10.29 -5.28 10.46
C VAL A 147 -11.69 -5.08 9.88
N LEU A 148 -12.14 -6.01 9.03
CA LEU A 148 -13.49 -5.98 8.46
C LEU A 148 -14.56 -6.13 9.55
N LEU A 149 -14.36 -7.05 10.49
CA LEU A 149 -15.29 -7.27 11.60
C LEU A 149 -15.40 -6.04 12.51
N SER A 150 -14.27 -5.37 12.78
CA SER A 150 -14.24 -4.10 13.52
C SER A 150 -15.03 -2.99 12.82
N ASP A 151 -14.97 -2.91 11.48
CA ASP A 151 -15.75 -1.93 10.72
C ASP A 151 -17.27 -2.23 10.78
N VAL A 152 -17.67 -3.51 10.73
CA VAL A 152 -19.07 -3.93 10.88
C VAL A 152 -19.58 -3.61 12.28
N PHE A 153 -18.81 -3.91 13.32
CA PHE A 153 -19.23 -3.68 14.71
C PHE A 153 -19.38 -2.20 15.03
N ARG A 154 -18.58 -1.32 14.40
CA ARG A 154 -18.70 0.14 14.56
C ARG A 154 -19.88 0.75 13.80
N ARG A 155 -20.39 0.08 12.76
CA ARG A 155 -21.54 0.56 11.96
C ARG A 155 -22.90 0.19 12.55
N ARG A 156 -22.92 -0.70 13.55
CA ARG A 156 -24.09 -0.98 14.40
C ARG A 156 -24.07 -0.09 15.63
#